data_AF-A0A7J4GE90-F1
#
_entry.id   AF-A0A7J4GE90-F1
#
_cell.length_a   1.000
_cell.length_b   1.000
_cell.length_c   1.000
_cell.angle_alpha   90.00
_cell.angle_beta   90.00
_cell.angle_gamma   90.00
#
_symmetry.space_group_name_H-M   'P 1'
#
loop_
_entity.id
_entity.type
_entity.pdbx_description
1 polymer ?
#
loop_
_entity_poly.entity_id
_entity_poly.type
_entity_poly.pdbx_seq_one_letter_code
_entity_poly.pdbx_strand_id
1 'polypeptide(L)'
;MFDVAPSADGQWVARMTQGSSTPRLSPNQLQTVEKSLFEVSRKQKSQTLPVDLPIPDFWNSVGQLTSHLEAELAETIRAEGMTAKAQLQTRRLGNVRTAATDLTRIRLNAFTQHAVLINLMKGGGAEAAAAVQHLSPIQWDRHDGSERAYYESLGHIVEKYKHDVAWMTLVNGSNGNGGGHGSGHEQPVASPEPNPSLSEFGAPVEAETAAAATPAGAVESAPATPPTMLVPDARDAWDDPDFDEEDRIREMDGYPEGPTGAEPSPPVQVTVTQAVGIDLVRIRILKDLSDPIIAEDGSQIRLAEGDVESCPSLIAETLIAAGLAVAAPL
;
A
#
# COMPACT_ATOMS: atom_id res chain seq x y z
N MET A 1 37.54 39.39 30.53
CA MET A 1 37.13 40.61 29.80
C MET A 1 36.51 40.13 28.53
N PHE A 2 35.21 40.33 28.38
CA PHE A 2 34.39 39.78 27.30
C PHE A 2 34.82 40.40 25.97
N ASP A 3 34.93 39.59 24.94
CA ASP A 3 34.78 40.08 23.57
C ASP A 3 33.80 39.18 22.83
N VAL A 4 32.77 39.83 22.31
CA VAL A 4 31.55 39.27 21.73
C VAL A 4 31.74 39.28 20.21
N ALA A 5 31.78 38.11 19.59
CA ALA A 5 31.73 38.01 18.14
C ALA A 5 30.28 38.22 17.65
N PRO A 6 30.03 39.05 16.63
CA PRO A 6 28.71 39.21 16.06
C PRO A 6 28.38 38.06 15.09
N SER A 7 27.13 37.63 15.21
CA SER A 7 26.42 36.67 14.36
C SER A 7 26.47 37.08 12.88
N ALA A 8 26.78 36.12 12.01
CA ALA A 8 26.49 36.19 10.57
C ALA A 8 25.91 34.83 10.15
N ASP A 9 24.60 34.83 9.95
CA ASP A 9 23.83 34.01 9.02
C ASP A 9 24.41 32.62 8.67
N GLY A 10 24.12 31.67 9.56
CA GLY A 10 24.24 30.24 9.27
C GLY A 10 23.14 29.79 8.32
N GLN A 11 23.27 30.16 7.05
CA GLN A 11 22.60 29.47 5.96
C GLN A 11 23.08 28.02 6.00
N TRP A 12 22.23 27.11 6.49
CA TRP A 12 22.41 25.68 6.32
C TRP A 12 22.20 25.36 4.84
N VAL A 13 23.17 25.73 4.01
CA VAL A 13 23.40 25.04 2.76
C VAL A 13 23.81 23.64 3.21
N ALA A 14 22.87 22.70 3.10
CA ALA A 14 23.18 21.28 3.15
C ALA A 14 24.25 21.04 2.09
N ARG A 15 25.51 21.10 2.53
CA ARG A 15 26.66 20.68 1.77
C ARG A 15 26.46 19.18 1.60
N MET A 16 25.88 18.77 0.47
CA MET A 16 25.90 17.39 -0.01
C MET A 16 27.35 17.02 -0.32
N THR A 17 28.16 16.90 0.73
CA THR A 17 29.31 16.01 0.77
C THR A 17 28.69 14.63 0.99
N GLN A 18 28.89 13.59 0.21
CA GLN A 18 30.01 13.29 -0.67
C GLN A 18 29.45 12.39 -1.78
N GLY A 19 29.91 12.58 -3.00
CA GLY A 19 29.99 11.45 -3.92
C GLY A 19 30.97 10.46 -3.33
N SER A 20 30.48 9.54 -2.49
CA SER A 20 31.17 8.28 -2.31
C SER A 20 31.16 7.64 -3.68
N SER A 21 32.31 7.65 -4.36
CA SER A 21 32.49 6.89 -5.58
C SER A 21 32.39 5.42 -5.19
N THR A 22 31.17 4.90 -5.15
CA THR A 22 30.94 3.48 -4.91
C THR A 22 31.71 2.71 -5.98
N PRO A 23 32.55 1.75 -5.59
CA PRO A 23 33.37 1.01 -6.54
C PRO A 23 32.45 0.33 -7.57
N ARG A 24 32.90 0.32 -8.83
CA ARG A 24 32.18 -0.37 -9.92
C ARG A 24 32.02 -1.85 -9.55
N LEU A 25 30.78 -2.34 -9.62
CA LEU A 25 30.46 -3.73 -9.33
C LEU A 25 31.00 -4.66 -10.43
N SER A 26 31.52 -5.81 -10.01
CA SER A 26 31.90 -6.90 -10.91
C SER A 26 30.67 -7.64 -11.46
N PRO A 27 30.76 -8.38 -12.58
CA PRO A 27 29.63 -9.11 -13.16
C PRO A 27 28.94 -10.07 -12.18
N ASN A 28 29.72 -10.75 -11.33
CA ASN A 28 29.18 -11.64 -10.31
C ASN A 28 28.40 -10.86 -9.23
N GLN A 29 28.91 -9.70 -8.82
CA GLN A 29 28.20 -8.83 -7.88
C GLN A 29 26.90 -8.29 -8.49
N LEU A 30 26.89 -7.94 -9.77
CA LEU A 30 25.69 -7.50 -10.47
C LEU A 30 24.59 -8.57 -10.49
N GLN A 31 24.96 -9.84 -10.69
CA GLN A 31 24.01 -10.96 -10.57
C GLN A 31 23.48 -11.13 -9.14
N THR A 32 24.33 -10.91 -8.13
CA THR A 32 23.89 -10.93 -6.73
C THR A 32 22.92 -9.80 -6.42
N VAL A 33 23.18 -8.59 -6.93
CA VAL A 33 22.27 -7.43 -6.80
C VAL A 33 20.93 -7.70 -7.45
N GLU A 34 20.92 -8.28 -8.66
CA GLU A 34 19.68 -8.65 -9.35
C GLU A 34 18.85 -9.65 -8.55
N LYS A 35 19.48 -10.72 -8.06
CA LYS A 35 18.82 -11.72 -7.20
C LYS A 35 18.28 -11.09 -5.92
N SER A 36 19.10 -10.24 -5.29
CA SER A 36 18.72 -9.49 -4.09
C SER A 36 17.52 -8.59 -4.34
N LEU A 37 17.45 -7.90 -5.49
CA LEU A 37 16.32 -7.04 -5.83
C LEU A 37 15.02 -7.84 -5.85
N PHE A 38 14.98 -8.97 -6.56
CA PHE A 38 13.79 -9.81 -6.61
C PHE A 38 13.44 -10.43 -5.26
N GLU A 39 14.43 -10.83 -4.46
CA GLU A 39 14.22 -11.38 -3.13
C GLU A 39 13.60 -10.35 -2.18
N VAL A 40 14.15 -9.13 -2.13
CA VAL A 40 13.64 -8.05 -1.29
C VAL A 40 12.25 -7.61 -1.77
N SER A 41 12.01 -7.50 -3.09
CA SER A 41 10.68 -7.23 -3.64
C SER A 41 9.64 -8.24 -3.18
N ARG A 42 9.97 -9.53 -3.19
CA ARG A 42 9.04 -10.56 -2.72
C ARG A 42 8.79 -10.48 -1.22
N LYS A 43 9.85 -10.26 -0.42
CA LYS A 43 9.74 -10.14 1.04
C LYS A 43 8.94 -8.90 1.44
N GLN A 44 9.18 -7.76 0.79
CA GLN A 44 8.50 -6.51 1.11
C GLN A 44 7.00 -6.59 0.80
N LYS A 45 6.59 -7.29 -0.28
CA LYS A 45 5.17 -7.44 -0.64
C LYS A 45 4.31 -8.06 0.47
N SER A 46 4.87 -8.93 1.30
CA SER A 46 4.15 -9.57 2.41
C SER A 46 4.32 -8.88 3.76
N GLN A 47 5.02 -7.73 3.80
CA GLN A 47 5.37 -7.03 5.03
C GLN A 47 4.85 -5.59 4.99
N THR A 48 4.18 -5.18 6.07
CA THR A 48 3.73 -3.79 6.25
C THR A 48 4.85 -2.88 6.76
N LEU A 49 5.90 -3.47 7.36
CA LEU A 49 7.10 -2.76 7.79
C LEU A 49 8.22 -2.83 6.73
N PRO A 50 9.09 -1.81 6.65
CA PRO A 50 10.26 -1.84 5.77
C PRO A 50 11.15 -3.05 6.09
N VAL A 51 11.41 -3.87 5.07
CA VAL A 51 12.29 -5.04 5.17
C VAL A 51 13.75 -4.60 5.07
N ASP A 52 14.62 -5.22 5.85
CA ASP A 52 16.05 -4.91 5.82
C ASP A 52 16.69 -5.22 4.46
N LEU A 53 17.58 -4.33 4.02
CA LEU A 53 18.36 -4.52 2.81
C LEU A 53 19.53 -5.48 3.07
N PRO A 54 19.82 -6.41 2.15
CA PRO A 54 20.88 -7.41 2.32
C PRO A 54 22.26 -6.90 1.91
N ILE A 55 22.35 -5.78 1.19
CA ILE A 55 23.58 -5.19 0.67
C ILE A 55 23.59 -3.69 1.00
N PRO A 56 24.72 -3.10 1.44
CA PRO A 56 24.86 -1.66 1.60
C PRO A 56 24.77 -0.92 0.25
N ASP A 57 24.41 0.36 0.27
CA ASP A 57 24.26 1.20 -0.93
C ASP A 57 23.40 0.51 -2.01
N PHE A 58 22.31 -0.12 -1.58
CA PHE A 58 21.48 -1.01 -2.40
C PHE A 58 20.95 -0.30 -3.64
N TRP A 59 20.39 0.90 -3.49
CA TRP A 59 19.79 1.63 -4.62
C TRP A 59 20.82 2.06 -5.65
N ASN A 60 22.00 2.48 -5.19
CA ASN A 60 23.10 2.78 -6.08
C ASN A 60 23.63 1.52 -6.79
N SER A 61 23.65 0.37 -6.11
CA SER A 61 24.00 -0.92 -6.71
C SER A 61 22.99 -1.35 -7.78
N VAL A 62 21.69 -1.15 -7.53
CA VAL A 62 20.62 -1.36 -8.52
C VAL A 62 20.80 -0.42 -9.72
N GLY A 63 21.14 0.84 -9.50
CA GLY A 63 21.46 1.78 -10.57
C GLY A 63 22.64 1.32 -11.44
N GLN A 64 23.72 0.82 -10.83
CA GLN A 64 24.84 0.24 -11.58
C GLN A 64 24.43 -0.99 -12.41
N LEU A 65 23.54 -1.84 -11.87
CA LEU A 65 22.97 -2.97 -12.60
C LEU A 65 22.17 -2.50 -13.82
N THR A 66 21.27 -1.54 -13.65
CA THR A 66 20.47 -1.01 -14.76
C THR A 66 21.36 -0.43 -15.86
N SER A 67 22.35 0.41 -15.52
CA SER A 67 23.28 0.96 -16.50
C SER A 67 24.14 -0.10 -17.18
N HIS A 68 24.52 -1.17 -16.48
CA HIS A 68 25.25 -2.29 -17.07
C HIS A 68 24.40 -3.03 -18.11
N LEU A 69 23.13 -3.34 -17.77
CA LEU A 69 22.20 -4.02 -18.68
C LEU A 69 21.87 -3.16 -19.91
N GLU A 70 21.73 -1.85 -19.74
CA GLU A 70 21.56 -0.89 -20.84
C GLU A 70 22.77 -0.89 -21.79
N ALA A 71 23.98 -0.86 -21.24
CA ALA A 71 25.20 -0.88 -22.02
C ALA A 71 25.37 -2.22 -22.77
N GLU A 72 25.08 -3.34 -22.12
CA GLU A 72 25.12 -4.68 -22.72
C GLU A 72 24.12 -4.80 -23.88
N LEU A 73 22.88 -4.31 -23.68
CA LEU A 73 21.85 -4.27 -24.72
C LEU A 73 22.27 -3.39 -25.90
N ALA A 74 22.78 -2.19 -25.63
CA ALA A 74 23.22 -1.26 -26.66
C ALA A 74 24.40 -1.83 -27.46
N GLU A 75 25.31 -2.56 -26.84
CA GLU A 75 26.41 -3.25 -27.51
C GLU A 75 25.89 -4.36 -28.44
N THR A 76 24.98 -5.21 -27.94
CA THR A 76 24.37 -6.28 -28.76
C THR A 76 23.65 -5.71 -29.98
N ILE A 77 22.85 -4.65 -29.80
CA ILE A 77 22.14 -4.00 -30.91
C ILE A 77 23.12 -3.41 -31.92
N ARG A 78 24.23 -2.82 -31.46
CA ARG A 78 25.24 -2.24 -32.36
C ARG A 78 26.03 -3.31 -33.12
N ALA A 79 26.35 -4.43 -32.47
CA ALA A 79 27.18 -5.49 -33.04
C ALA A 79 26.39 -6.44 -33.94
N GLU A 80 25.18 -6.82 -33.53
CA GLU A 80 24.39 -7.90 -34.15
C GLU A 80 23.04 -7.41 -34.71
N GLY A 81 22.61 -6.18 -34.38
CA GLY A 81 21.28 -5.66 -34.69
C GLY A 81 20.21 -6.13 -33.69
N MET A 82 18.94 -5.89 -34.03
CA MET A 82 17.81 -6.34 -33.21
C MET A 82 17.58 -7.85 -33.40
N THR A 83 18.25 -8.66 -32.60
CA THR A 83 18.17 -10.13 -32.62
C THR A 83 17.33 -10.67 -31.45
N ALA A 84 17.04 -11.97 -31.43
CA ALA A 84 16.38 -12.62 -30.30
C ALA A 84 17.14 -12.43 -28.97
N LYS A 85 18.47 -12.35 -29.02
CA LYS A 85 19.32 -12.04 -27.85
C LYS A 85 19.09 -10.62 -27.35
N ALA A 86 19.03 -9.63 -28.24
CA ALA A 86 18.69 -8.25 -27.89
C ALA A 86 17.28 -8.15 -27.29
N GLN A 87 16.31 -8.87 -27.86
CA GLN A 87 14.95 -8.93 -27.30
C GLN A 87 14.92 -9.50 -25.87
N LEU A 88 15.65 -10.58 -25.61
CA LEU A 88 15.76 -11.15 -24.25
C LEU A 88 16.43 -10.18 -23.27
N GLN A 89 17.48 -9.46 -23.71
CA GLN A 89 18.13 -8.43 -22.91
C GLN A 89 17.18 -7.24 -22.63
N THR A 90 16.38 -6.82 -23.60
CA THR A 90 15.33 -5.79 -23.43
C THR A 90 14.32 -6.21 -22.37
N ARG A 91 13.80 -7.44 -22.45
CA ARG A 91 12.85 -7.99 -21.46
C ARG A 91 13.48 -8.02 -20.06
N ARG A 92 14.69 -8.57 -19.92
CA ARG A 92 15.40 -8.62 -18.64
C ARG A 92 15.58 -7.23 -18.02
N LEU A 93 15.99 -6.24 -18.82
CA LEU A 93 16.13 -4.85 -18.37
C LEU A 93 14.78 -4.25 -17.94
N GLY A 94 13.71 -4.54 -18.67
CA GLY A 94 12.33 -4.19 -18.30
C GLY A 94 11.97 -4.71 -16.92
N ASN A 95 12.14 -6.02 -16.70
CA ASN A 95 11.78 -6.67 -15.44
C ASN A 95 12.55 -6.08 -14.24
N VAL A 96 13.85 -5.77 -14.41
CA VAL A 96 14.65 -5.12 -13.36
C VAL A 96 14.14 -3.71 -13.03
N ARG A 97 13.80 -2.91 -14.05
CA ARG A 97 13.27 -1.54 -13.85
C ARG A 97 11.91 -1.55 -13.17
N THR A 98 11.04 -2.46 -13.58
CA THR A 98 9.75 -2.70 -12.96
C THR A 98 9.93 -3.10 -11.49
N ALA A 99 10.76 -4.11 -11.22
CA ALA A 99 11.01 -4.57 -9.85
C ALA A 99 11.58 -3.45 -8.94
N ALA A 100 12.45 -2.59 -9.46
CA ALA A 100 12.98 -1.44 -8.74
C ALA A 100 11.88 -0.40 -8.43
N THR A 101 11.01 -0.13 -9.40
CA THR A 101 9.88 0.81 -9.25
C THR A 101 8.88 0.31 -8.21
N ASP A 102 8.45 -0.93 -8.35
CA ASP A 102 7.51 -1.57 -7.44
C ASP A 102 8.06 -1.64 -6.02
N LEU A 103 9.33 -2.04 -5.87
CA LEU A 103 9.97 -2.10 -4.57
C LEU A 103 10.02 -0.71 -3.92
N THR A 104 10.42 0.31 -4.68
CA THR A 104 10.48 1.69 -4.18
C THR A 104 9.10 2.11 -3.68
N ARG A 105 8.05 1.91 -4.48
CA ARG A 105 6.67 2.27 -4.11
C ARG A 105 6.25 1.62 -2.79
N ILE A 106 6.42 0.29 -2.66
CA ILE A 106 5.96 -0.44 -1.48
C ILE A 106 6.78 -0.04 -0.26
N ARG A 107 8.10 0.16 -0.41
CA ARG A 107 8.96 0.59 0.69
C ARG A 107 8.64 1.99 1.19
N LEU A 108 8.45 2.95 0.29
CA LEU A 108 8.07 4.32 0.69
C LEU A 108 6.71 4.34 1.41
N ASN A 109 5.77 3.50 0.97
CA ASN A 109 4.49 3.34 1.67
C ASN A 109 4.69 2.77 3.10
N ALA A 110 5.47 1.70 3.24
CA ALA A 110 5.79 1.11 4.55
C ALA A 110 6.48 2.10 5.50
N PHE A 111 7.46 2.86 5.00
CA PHE A 111 8.09 3.94 5.77
C PHE A 111 7.09 5.02 6.17
N THR A 112 6.17 5.36 5.26
CA THR A 112 5.15 6.38 5.51
C THR A 112 4.22 5.97 6.64
N GLN A 113 3.67 4.77 6.55
CA GLN A 113 2.80 4.21 7.58
C GLN A 113 3.52 4.17 8.93
N HIS A 114 4.77 3.67 8.94
CA HIS A 114 5.56 3.58 10.17
C HIS A 114 5.84 4.97 10.78
N ALA A 115 6.26 5.95 9.97
CA ALA A 115 6.58 7.29 10.45
C ALA A 115 5.34 8.04 10.98
N VAL A 116 4.22 7.94 10.27
CA VAL A 116 2.97 8.60 10.69
C VAL A 116 2.49 8.00 12.01
N LEU A 117 2.42 6.67 12.09
CA LEU A 117 1.97 5.97 13.29
C LEU A 117 2.84 6.31 14.50
N ILE A 118 4.16 6.22 14.38
CA ILE A 118 5.06 6.48 15.51
C ILE A 118 5.01 7.94 15.98
N ASN A 119 4.86 8.91 15.05
CA ASN A 119 4.84 10.33 15.40
C ASN A 119 3.50 10.81 15.96
N LEU A 120 2.39 10.18 15.56
CA LEU A 120 1.07 10.45 16.14
C LEU A 120 0.92 9.84 17.52
N MET A 121 1.43 8.62 17.74
CA MET A 121 1.41 7.99 19.06
C MET A 121 2.35 8.71 20.05
N LYS A 122 3.40 9.39 19.57
CA LYS A 122 4.20 10.33 20.36
C LYS A 122 3.36 11.56 20.76
N GLY A 123 2.78 11.48 21.95
CA GLY A 123 2.02 12.56 22.60
C GLY A 123 0.55 12.23 22.91
N GLY A 124 0.06 11.05 22.50
CA GLY A 124 -1.31 10.58 22.76
C GLY A 124 -1.52 9.96 24.16
N GLY A 125 -0.80 10.43 25.18
CA GLY A 125 -0.89 9.91 26.54
C GLY A 125 -0.12 8.60 26.79
N ALA A 126 -0.30 8.03 27.99
CA ALA A 126 0.49 6.89 28.48
C ALA A 126 0.24 5.59 27.71
N GLU A 127 -0.99 5.36 27.25
CA GLU A 127 -1.37 4.16 26.48
C GLU A 127 -0.75 4.18 25.08
N ALA A 128 -0.82 5.31 24.37
CA ALA A 128 -0.16 5.48 23.08
C ALA A 128 1.37 5.37 23.22
N ALA A 129 1.94 5.89 24.29
CA ALA A 129 3.37 5.75 24.58
C ALA A 129 3.78 4.28 24.83
N ALA A 130 2.93 3.46 25.44
CA ALA A 130 3.15 2.03 25.57
C ALA A 130 3.05 1.30 24.21
N ALA A 131 2.09 1.68 23.37
CA ALA A 131 1.96 1.14 22.01
C ALA A 131 3.18 1.44 21.12
N VAL A 132 3.80 2.61 21.26
CA VAL A 132 5.07 2.95 20.58
C VAL A 132 6.19 1.97 20.95
N GLN A 133 6.25 1.49 22.19
CA GLN A 133 7.30 0.56 22.61
C GLN A 133 7.17 -0.81 21.94
N HIS A 134 5.98 -1.16 21.46
CA HIS A 134 5.75 -2.37 20.67
C HIS A 134 6.11 -2.21 19.18
N LEU A 135 6.28 -0.97 18.70
CA LEU A 135 6.87 -0.73 17.38
C LEU A 135 8.39 -0.93 17.45
N SER A 136 8.90 -1.85 16.63
CA SER A 136 10.32 -2.10 16.53
C SER A 136 11.04 -0.89 15.91
N PRO A 137 12.09 -0.34 16.54
CA PRO A 137 12.88 0.73 15.95
C PRO A 137 13.53 0.29 14.63
N ILE A 138 13.49 1.16 13.61
CA ILE A 138 14.15 0.92 12.33
C ILE A 138 15.67 0.84 12.55
N GLN A 139 16.28 -0.26 12.11
CA GLN A 139 17.72 -0.46 12.11
C GLN A 139 18.33 0.19 10.87
N TRP A 140 18.81 1.43 11.02
CA TRP A 140 19.28 2.26 9.90
C TRP A 140 20.58 1.77 9.26
N ASP A 141 21.35 0.94 9.95
CA ASP A 141 22.52 0.25 9.42
C ASP A 141 22.16 -0.76 8.30
N ARG A 142 20.91 -1.21 8.27
CA ARG A 142 20.39 -2.15 7.26
C ARG A 142 19.54 -1.48 6.18
N HIS A 143 19.60 -0.16 6.09
CA HIS A 143 18.78 0.65 5.21
C HIS A 143 19.63 1.66 4.43
N ASP A 144 19.10 2.17 3.32
CA ASP A 144 19.83 3.13 2.49
C ASP A 144 19.74 4.56 3.10
N GLY A 145 20.81 5.34 2.96
CA GLY A 145 20.85 6.71 3.48
C GLY A 145 19.78 7.62 2.88
N SER A 146 19.38 7.39 1.62
CA SER A 146 18.30 8.11 0.96
C SER A 146 16.93 7.82 1.59
N GLU A 147 16.67 6.56 1.96
CA GLU A 147 15.44 6.15 2.65
C GLU A 147 15.33 6.76 4.04
N ARG A 148 16.46 6.85 4.75
CA ARG A 148 16.55 7.53 6.03
C ARG A 148 16.20 9.01 5.92
N ALA A 149 16.76 9.71 4.94
CA ALA A 149 16.46 11.12 4.71
C ALA A 149 14.98 11.35 4.40
N TYR A 150 14.38 10.47 3.58
CA TYR A 150 12.93 10.48 3.33
C TYR A 150 12.13 10.30 4.62
N TYR A 151 12.45 9.28 5.42
CA TYR A 151 11.76 9.00 6.68
C TYR A 151 11.86 10.15 7.70
N GLU A 152 13.05 10.73 7.86
CA GLU A 152 13.28 11.89 8.73
C GLU A 152 12.44 13.10 8.27
N SER A 153 12.35 13.33 6.95
CA SER A 153 11.51 14.41 6.40
C SER A 153 10.03 14.24 6.73
N LEU A 154 9.53 13.01 6.71
CA LEU A 154 8.14 12.72 7.03
C LEU A 154 7.82 12.99 8.50
N GLY A 155 8.78 12.76 9.40
CA GLY A 155 8.65 13.17 10.81
C GLY A 155 8.38 14.67 10.96
N HIS A 156 9.11 15.52 10.23
CA HIS A 156 8.88 16.96 10.25
C HIS A 156 7.52 17.37 9.67
N ILE A 157 7.07 16.70 8.61
CA ILE A 157 5.75 16.96 8.00
C ILE A 157 4.62 16.59 8.97
N VAL A 158 4.73 15.45 9.65
CA VAL A 158 3.75 15.02 10.65
C VAL A 158 3.73 15.97 11.84
N GLU A 159 4.88 16.44 12.32
CA GLU A 159 4.93 17.38 13.42
C GLU A 159 4.34 18.74 13.05
N LYS A 160 4.61 19.23 11.83
CA LYS A 160 3.95 20.43 11.29
C LYS A 160 2.43 20.26 11.29
N TYR A 161 1.93 19.13 10.79
CA TYR A 161 0.50 18.84 10.80
C TYR A 161 -0.09 18.84 12.21
N LYS A 162 0.58 18.18 13.18
CA LYS A 162 0.16 18.15 14.58
C LYS A 162 0.04 19.54 15.18
N HIS A 163 0.98 20.43 14.87
CA HIS A 163 0.93 21.82 15.29
C HIS A 163 -0.26 22.56 14.66
N ASP A 164 -0.40 22.48 13.33
CA ASP A 164 -1.43 23.20 12.58
C ASP A 164 -2.86 22.85 13.02
N VAL A 165 -3.10 21.61 13.46
CA VAL A 165 -4.42 21.15 13.95
C VAL A 165 -4.56 21.19 15.47
N ALA A 166 -3.56 21.71 16.20
CA ALA A 166 -3.49 21.66 17.66
C ALA A 166 -3.76 20.25 18.21
N TRP A 167 -3.16 19.23 17.59
CA TRP A 167 -3.43 17.80 17.84
C TRP A 167 -3.36 17.42 19.32
N MET A 168 -2.39 17.96 20.07
CA MET A 168 -2.26 17.66 21.50
C MET A 168 -3.48 18.11 22.31
N THR A 169 -4.07 19.26 21.98
CA THR A 169 -5.30 19.75 22.62
C THR A 169 -6.49 18.88 22.24
N LEU A 170 -6.53 18.39 21.00
CA LEU A 170 -7.59 17.47 20.53
C LEU A 170 -7.55 16.12 21.26
N VAL A 171 -6.35 15.54 21.42
CA VAL A 171 -6.19 14.20 22.01
C VAL A 171 -6.17 14.21 23.53
N ASN A 172 -5.47 15.17 24.14
CA ASN A 172 -5.30 15.22 25.61
C ASN A 172 -6.36 16.11 26.30
N GLY A 173 -7.18 16.81 25.52
CA GLY A 173 -8.10 17.84 26.00
C GLY A 173 -7.36 19.09 26.50
N SER A 174 -8.07 20.22 26.54
CA SER A 174 -7.55 21.47 27.13
C SER A 174 -7.16 21.32 28.62
N ASN A 175 -7.67 20.28 29.29
CA ASN A 175 -7.47 20.01 30.71
C ASN A 175 -6.24 19.12 31.04
N GLY A 176 -5.53 18.59 30.04
CA GLY A 176 -4.35 17.73 30.25
C GLY A 176 -3.12 18.48 30.77
N ASN A 177 -3.10 19.82 30.71
CA ASN A 177 -2.06 20.65 31.29
C ASN A 177 -2.42 21.06 32.73
N GLY A 178 -2.52 20.07 33.62
CA GLY A 178 -2.79 20.28 35.05
C GLY A 178 -1.56 20.81 35.79
N GLY A 179 -1.48 22.12 35.99
CA GLY A 179 -0.49 22.74 36.88
C GLY A 179 -0.69 24.25 36.96
N GLY A 180 -1.52 24.69 37.92
CA GLY A 180 -1.99 26.07 38.01
C GLY A 180 -0.88 27.11 38.14
N HIS A 181 -1.12 28.28 37.55
CA HIS A 181 -0.83 29.59 38.10
C HIS A 181 -1.91 30.55 37.58
N GLY A 182 -2.20 31.57 38.39
CA GLY A 182 -3.44 32.33 38.35
C GLY A 182 -3.68 33.18 37.10
N SER A 183 -4.95 33.54 36.96
CA SER A 183 -5.47 34.80 36.39
C SER A 183 -4.52 35.57 35.47
N GLY A 184 -4.72 35.42 34.17
CA GLY A 184 -4.20 36.31 33.15
C GLY A 184 -4.92 36.01 31.84
N HIS A 185 -5.78 36.93 31.42
CA HIS A 185 -6.40 36.92 30.10
C HIS A 185 -5.31 36.88 29.02
N GLU A 186 -5.17 35.76 28.32
CA GLU A 186 -4.60 35.76 26.96
C GLU A 186 -5.72 35.36 25.98
N GLN A 187 -5.99 36.27 25.06
CA GLN A 187 -6.97 36.11 23.99
C GLN A 187 -6.63 34.89 23.12
N PRO A 188 -7.63 34.14 22.63
CA PRO A 188 -7.38 33.16 21.59
C PRO A 188 -6.96 33.88 20.31
N VAL A 189 -5.83 33.46 19.75
CA VAL A 189 -5.43 33.80 18.38
C VAL A 189 -6.58 33.41 17.44
N ALA A 190 -6.98 34.35 16.58
CA ALA A 190 -8.10 34.21 15.67
C ALA A 190 -8.00 32.91 14.84
N SER A 191 -9.03 32.08 14.91
CA SER A 191 -9.24 30.98 13.97
C SER A 191 -9.26 31.52 12.53
N PRO A 192 -8.68 30.81 11.56
CA PRO A 192 -8.98 31.08 10.15
C PRO A 192 -10.47 30.85 9.94
N GLU A 193 -11.08 31.70 9.11
CA GLU A 193 -12.52 31.82 8.90
C GLU A 193 -13.22 30.45 8.76
N PRO A 194 -14.38 30.25 9.41
CA PRO A 194 -15.12 29.00 9.27
C PRO A 194 -15.60 28.87 7.82
N ASN A 195 -15.22 27.77 7.16
CA ASN A 195 -15.75 27.41 5.84
C ASN A 195 -17.29 27.41 5.90
N PRO A 196 -18.00 27.95 4.89
CA PRO A 196 -19.46 28.00 4.91
C PRO A 196 -20.06 26.60 4.98
N SER A 197 -21.04 26.43 5.87
CA SER A 197 -21.77 25.17 6.05
C SER A 197 -22.58 24.82 4.81
N LEU A 198 -22.69 23.52 4.50
CA LEU A 198 -23.41 22.90 3.35
C LEU A 198 -24.87 23.35 3.13
N SER A 199 -25.44 24.17 4.02
CA SER A 199 -26.77 24.76 3.92
C SER A 199 -26.88 25.89 2.87
N GLU A 200 -25.76 26.36 2.30
CA GLU A 200 -25.78 27.41 1.26
C GLU A 200 -26.10 26.87 -0.16
N PHE A 201 -26.00 25.55 -0.39
CA PHE A 201 -26.23 24.94 -1.71
C PHE A 201 -27.64 24.37 -1.92
N GLY A 202 -28.66 25.00 -1.35
CA GLY A 202 -30.02 24.47 -1.39
C GLY A 202 -31.13 25.50 -1.47
N ALA A 203 -31.29 26.18 -2.60
CA ALA A 203 -32.60 26.52 -3.17
C ALA A 203 -32.48 27.01 -4.63
N PRO A 204 -33.36 26.58 -5.55
CA PRO A 204 -33.30 26.94 -6.96
C PRO A 204 -33.77 28.37 -7.20
N VAL A 205 -33.05 29.03 -8.11
CA VAL A 205 -33.31 30.38 -8.61
C VAL A 205 -34.53 30.36 -9.53
N GLU A 206 -35.58 31.09 -9.17
CA GLU A 206 -36.54 31.59 -10.16
C GLU A 206 -36.20 33.05 -10.47
N ALA A 207 -35.84 33.33 -11.72
CA ALA A 207 -36.41 34.43 -12.52
C ALA A 207 -35.68 34.57 -13.87
N GLU A 208 -36.46 34.31 -14.92
CA GLU A 208 -36.53 35.07 -16.17
C GLU A 208 -35.26 35.33 -17.00
N THR A 209 -35.15 34.63 -18.13
CA THR A 209 -34.84 35.27 -19.41
C THR A 209 -35.70 34.68 -20.53
N ALA A 210 -36.64 35.48 -21.01
CA ALA A 210 -37.33 35.27 -22.27
C ALA A 210 -36.48 35.80 -23.45
N ALA A 211 -36.78 35.23 -24.63
CA ALA A 211 -36.57 35.77 -25.98
C ALA A 211 -35.36 35.28 -26.82
N ALA A 212 -35.71 34.42 -27.78
CA ALA A 212 -35.52 34.62 -29.23
C ALA A 212 -34.36 33.92 -29.98
N ALA A 213 -34.80 32.96 -30.81
CA ALA A 213 -34.50 32.79 -32.25
C ALA A 213 -33.19 32.11 -32.71
N THR A 214 -33.31 30.82 -33.07
CA THR A 214 -32.71 30.16 -34.26
C THR A 214 -33.44 30.61 -35.55
N PRO A 215 -32.91 30.46 -36.81
CA PRO A 215 -32.26 29.22 -37.29
C PRO A 215 -31.22 29.27 -38.45
N ALA A 216 -30.61 28.09 -38.67
CA ALA A 216 -30.24 27.40 -39.93
C ALA A 216 -29.14 27.92 -40.90
N GLY A 217 -28.28 26.98 -41.34
CA GLY A 217 -27.48 27.06 -42.57
C GLY A 217 -26.40 25.97 -42.68
N ALA A 218 -26.47 25.13 -43.70
CA ALA A 218 -25.62 23.96 -43.95
C ALA A 218 -24.51 24.20 -45.02
N VAL A 219 -23.64 23.19 -45.18
CA VAL A 219 -22.85 22.72 -46.35
C VAL A 219 -21.31 22.96 -46.46
N GLU A 220 -20.59 21.81 -46.45
CA GLU A 220 -19.60 21.29 -47.43
C GLU A 220 -18.18 21.91 -47.61
N SER A 221 -17.13 21.07 -47.48
CA SER A 221 -16.14 20.72 -48.54
C SER A 221 -14.79 20.16 -48.00
N ALA A 222 -14.34 19.03 -48.56
CA ALA A 222 -12.95 18.53 -48.51
C ALA A 222 -12.09 19.19 -49.63
N PRO A 223 -10.73 19.01 -49.70
CA PRO A 223 -10.15 17.83 -50.42
C PRO A 223 -8.70 17.37 -50.10
N ALA A 224 -8.39 16.15 -50.59
CA ALA A 224 -7.17 15.59 -51.26
C ALA A 224 -5.86 15.14 -50.53
N THR A 225 -5.47 13.89 -50.87
CA THR A 225 -4.26 13.06 -50.58
C THR A 225 -3.11 13.27 -51.61
N PRO A 226 -1.89 12.64 -51.52
CA PRO A 226 -1.62 11.32 -52.15
C PRO A 226 -0.43 10.50 -51.49
N PRO A 227 0.23 9.48 -52.12
CA PRO A 227 0.17 8.06 -51.70
C PRO A 227 1.55 7.42 -51.36
N THR A 228 1.63 6.17 -50.86
CA THR A 228 2.76 5.23 -51.15
C THR A 228 2.51 3.79 -50.62
N MET A 229 2.51 2.87 -51.59
CA MET A 229 2.88 1.44 -51.64
C MET A 229 2.27 0.37 -50.71
N LEU A 230 1.51 -0.50 -51.37
CA LEU A 230 1.23 -1.90 -51.03
C LEU A 230 2.49 -2.76 -51.21
N VAL A 231 2.82 -3.57 -50.19
CA VAL A 231 3.63 -4.79 -50.33
C VAL A 231 2.82 -5.93 -49.68
N PRO A 232 2.44 -7.00 -50.40
CA PRO A 232 1.86 -8.18 -49.77
C PRO A 232 2.95 -9.18 -49.33
N ASP A 233 3.02 -9.33 -48.01
CA ASP A 233 3.07 -10.55 -47.19
C ASP A 233 4.02 -11.73 -47.52
N ALA A 234 4.89 -12.05 -46.54
CA ALA A 234 5.40 -13.39 -46.21
C ALA A 234 6.48 -13.32 -45.10
N ARG A 235 6.13 -12.78 -43.93
CA ARG A 235 6.88 -13.03 -42.68
C ARG A 235 5.85 -13.20 -41.59
N ASP A 236 5.65 -14.46 -41.21
CA ASP A 236 4.78 -14.95 -40.15
C ASP A 236 4.47 -13.87 -39.10
N ALA A 237 3.23 -13.38 -39.17
CA ALA A 237 2.59 -12.52 -38.21
C ALA A 237 2.51 -13.23 -36.86
N TRP A 238 3.61 -13.23 -36.11
CA TRP A 238 3.50 -13.10 -34.67
C TRP A 238 3.19 -11.64 -34.42
N ASP A 239 1.90 -11.30 -34.42
CA ASP A 239 1.43 -10.08 -33.76
C ASP A 239 1.89 -10.22 -32.31
N ASP A 240 2.94 -9.50 -31.95
CA ASP A 240 3.39 -9.38 -30.57
C ASP A 240 2.23 -8.70 -29.85
N PRO A 241 1.47 -9.38 -28.96
CA PRO A 241 0.45 -8.68 -28.23
C PRO A 241 1.18 -7.63 -27.41
N ASP A 242 0.81 -6.35 -27.58
CA ASP A 242 1.37 -5.22 -26.82
C ASP A 242 1.30 -5.44 -25.29
N PHE A 243 0.53 -6.45 -24.85
CA PHE A 243 0.40 -6.97 -23.51
C PHE A 243 1.07 -8.33 -23.36
N ASP A 244 2.23 -8.37 -22.69
CA ASP A 244 2.79 -9.63 -22.24
C ASP A 244 1.98 -10.21 -21.06
N GLU A 245 2.27 -11.46 -20.68
CA GLU A 245 1.57 -12.12 -19.56
C GLU A 245 1.76 -11.37 -18.23
N GLU A 246 2.85 -10.62 -18.08
CA GLU A 246 3.14 -9.84 -16.89
C GLU A 246 2.29 -8.57 -16.84
N ASP A 247 2.09 -7.90 -17.97
CA ASP A 247 1.21 -6.74 -18.10
C ASP A 247 -0.26 -7.11 -17.89
N ARG A 248 -0.69 -8.29 -18.35
CA ARG A 248 -2.03 -8.83 -18.06
C ARG A 248 -2.27 -9.09 -16.58
N ILE A 249 -1.25 -9.59 -15.88
CA ILE A 249 -1.32 -9.80 -14.43
C ILE A 249 -1.31 -8.45 -13.69
N ARG A 250 -0.58 -7.45 -14.18
CA ARG A 250 -0.55 -6.09 -13.61
C ARG A 250 -1.88 -5.35 -13.74
N GLU A 251 -2.59 -5.53 -14.86
CA GLU A 251 -3.95 -4.99 -15.03
C GLU A 251 -4.95 -5.65 -14.09
N MET A 252 -4.84 -6.98 -13.89
CA MET A 252 -5.70 -7.73 -12.97
C MET A 252 -5.39 -7.44 -11.48
N ASP A 253 -4.14 -7.18 -11.14
CA ASP A 253 -3.68 -6.79 -9.78
C ASP A 253 -3.76 -5.27 -9.53
N GLY A 254 -4.35 -4.51 -10.46
CA GLY A 254 -4.63 -3.09 -10.34
C GLY A 254 -5.53 -2.81 -9.14
N TYR A 255 -4.92 -2.44 -8.02
CA TYR A 255 -5.62 -2.01 -6.81
C TYR A 255 -6.60 -0.87 -7.16
N PRO A 256 -7.86 -0.90 -6.72
CA PRO A 256 -8.82 0.16 -7.04
C PRO A 256 -8.29 1.50 -6.51
N GLU A 257 -8.08 2.46 -7.42
CA GLU A 257 -7.70 3.83 -7.05
C GLU A 257 -8.92 4.60 -6.53
N GLY A 258 -8.99 4.77 -5.22
CA GLY A 258 -9.91 5.69 -4.55
C GLY A 258 -10.77 5.05 -3.45
N PRO A 259 -11.18 5.84 -2.43
CA PRO A 259 -11.98 5.34 -1.32
C PRO A 259 -13.43 5.19 -1.77
N THR A 260 -13.72 4.15 -2.54
CA THR A 260 -15.08 3.86 -2.97
C THR A 260 -15.74 3.00 -1.91
N GLY A 261 -16.55 3.64 -1.07
CA GLY A 261 -17.77 3.03 -0.53
C GLY A 261 -18.74 2.70 -1.67
N ALA A 262 -18.30 1.95 -2.67
CA ALA A 262 -19.19 1.22 -3.56
C ALA A 262 -19.58 -0.02 -2.78
N GLU A 263 -20.88 -0.18 -2.56
CA GLU A 263 -21.43 -1.36 -1.92
C GLU A 263 -20.82 -2.61 -2.56
N PRO A 264 -20.46 -3.62 -1.76
CA PRO A 264 -19.96 -4.86 -2.29
C PRO A 264 -20.93 -5.32 -3.37
N SER A 265 -20.41 -5.58 -4.58
CA SER A 265 -21.13 -6.38 -5.57
C SER A 265 -21.72 -7.54 -4.80
N PRO A 266 -23.05 -7.75 -4.85
CA PRO A 266 -23.68 -8.78 -4.04
C PRO A 266 -22.87 -10.04 -4.29
N PRO A 267 -22.42 -10.74 -3.23
CA PRO A 267 -21.68 -11.95 -3.42
C PRO A 267 -22.49 -12.78 -4.40
N VAL A 268 -21.82 -13.34 -5.43
CA VAL A 268 -22.37 -14.48 -6.14
C VAL A 268 -22.93 -15.35 -5.05
N GLN A 269 -24.25 -15.47 -5.02
CA GLN A 269 -24.92 -16.28 -4.02
C GLN A 269 -24.50 -17.70 -4.35
N VAL A 270 -23.34 -18.09 -3.84
CA VAL A 270 -23.17 -19.44 -3.34
C VAL A 270 -24.20 -19.49 -2.23
N THR A 271 -25.38 -19.90 -2.64
CA THR A 271 -26.48 -20.32 -1.81
C THR A 271 -25.90 -21.35 -0.84
N VAL A 272 -25.38 -20.88 0.31
CA VAL A 272 -24.91 -21.72 1.42
C VAL A 272 -26.06 -22.60 1.95
N THR A 273 -27.29 -22.32 1.53
CA THR A 273 -28.45 -23.20 1.67
C THR A 273 -28.35 -24.54 0.91
N GLN A 274 -27.27 -24.84 0.15
CA GLN A 274 -27.07 -26.16 -0.46
C GLN A 274 -25.93 -27.00 0.17
N ALA A 275 -25.23 -26.52 1.21
CA ALA A 275 -24.14 -27.28 1.85
C ALA A 275 -24.21 -27.36 3.40
N VAL A 276 -25.22 -26.75 4.03
CA VAL A 276 -25.55 -27.07 5.43
C VAL A 276 -26.81 -27.91 5.40
N GLY A 277 -26.62 -29.22 5.48
CA GLY A 277 -27.72 -30.14 5.69
C GLY A 277 -28.45 -29.73 6.96
N ILE A 278 -29.73 -29.38 6.82
CA ILE A 278 -30.73 -29.37 7.90
C ILE A 278 -30.92 -30.76 8.56
N ASP A 279 -30.14 -31.75 8.14
CA ASP A 279 -30.08 -33.09 8.68
C ASP A 279 -29.40 -33.04 10.05
N LEU A 280 -30.23 -32.93 11.09
CA LEU A 280 -29.82 -33.10 12.47
C LEU A 280 -29.58 -34.60 12.73
N VAL A 281 -28.40 -34.91 13.25
CA VAL A 281 -27.99 -36.26 13.63
C VAL A 281 -27.97 -36.35 15.16
N ARG A 282 -28.68 -37.34 15.70
CA ARG A 282 -28.67 -37.63 17.12
C ARG A 282 -27.39 -38.36 17.48
N ILE A 283 -26.59 -37.80 18.38
CA ILE A 283 -25.33 -38.39 18.84
C ILE A 283 -25.36 -38.57 20.36
N ARG A 284 -24.68 -39.62 20.84
CA ARG A 284 -24.39 -39.81 22.26
C ARG A 284 -22.93 -39.49 22.52
N ILE A 285 -22.67 -38.65 23.50
CA ILE A 285 -21.34 -38.21 23.89
C ILE A 285 -20.66 -39.28 24.75
N LEU A 286 -19.43 -39.63 24.39
CA LEU A 286 -18.65 -40.68 25.07
C LEU A 286 -17.65 -40.12 26.10
N LYS A 287 -17.35 -38.82 26.04
CA LYS A 287 -16.39 -38.16 26.94
C LYS A 287 -16.81 -36.72 27.19
N ASP A 288 -16.57 -36.22 28.39
CA ASP A 288 -16.82 -34.82 28.73
C ASP A 288 -16.04 -33.86 27.80
N LEU A 289 -16.76 -32.93 27.19
CA LEU A 289 -16.17 -31.84 26.42
C LEU A 289 -15.87 -30.67 27.37
N SER A 290 -14.57 -30.35 27.53
CA SER A 290 -14.13 -29.26 28.40
C SER A 290 -14.50 -27.87 27.85
N ASP A 291 -14.56 -27.76 26.52
CA ASP A 291 -14.86 -26.51 25.82
C ASP A 291 -16.30 -26.52 25.28
N PRO A 292 -17.09 -25.44 25.49
CA PRO A 292 -18.42 -25.33 24.94
C PRO A 292 -18.37 -25.21 23.41
N ILE A 293 -19.23 -25.96 22.72
CA ILE A 293 -19.37 -25.87 21.27
C ILE A 293 -20.23 -24.64 20.95
N ILE A 294 -19.74 -23.78 20.05
CA ILE A 294 -20.48 -22.62 19.57
C ILE A 294 -21.34 -23.06 18.38
N ALA A 295 -22.65 -22.97 18.53
CA ALA A 295 -23.60 -23.24 17.45
C ALA A 295 -23.70 -22.04 16.48
N GLU A 296 -24.37 -22.25 15.35
CA GLU A 296 -24.52 -21.25 14.28
C GLU A 296 -25.27 -19.97 14.74
N ASP A 297 -26.14 -20.09 15.75
CA ASP A 297 -26.83 -18.96 16.39
C ASP A 297 -25.98 -18.23 17.45
N GLY A 298 -24.73 -18.66 17.64
CA GLY A 298 -23.81 -18.14 18.66
C GLY A 298 -24.07 -18.68 20.06
N SER A 299 -25.00 -19.62 20.24
CA SER A 299 -25.25 -20.26 21.54
C SER A 299 -24.12 -21.22 21.91
N GLN A 300 -23.82 -21.31 23.21
CA GLN A 300 -22.78 -22.20 23.74
C GLN A 300 -23.43 -23.46 24.30
N ILE A 301 -23.14 -24.60 23.68
CA ILE A 301 -23.63 -25.92 24.10
C ILE A 301 -22.52 -26.62 24.89
N ARG A 302 -22.82 -26.98 26.15
CA ARG A 302 -21.94 -27.80 27.00
C ARG A 302 -22.46 -29.23 26.98
N LEU A 303 -21.57 -30.17 26.67
CA LEU A 303 -21.92 -31.58 26.46
C LEU A 303 -21.10 -32.46 27.41
N ALA A 304 -21.78 -33.22 28.27
CA ALA A 304 -21.16 -34.15 29.19
C ALA A 304 -21.26 -35.60 28.68
N GLU A 305 -20.42 -36.48 29.22
CA GLU A 305 -20.42 -37.91 28.94
C GLU A 305 -21.79 -38.52 29.25
N GLY A 306 -22.35 -39.21 28.26
CA GLY A 306 -23.67 -39.84 28.34
C GLY A 306 -24.82 -38.98 27.80
N ASP A 307 -24.59 -37.70 27.53
CA ASP A 307 -25.61 -36.82 26.95
C ASP A 307 -25.98 -37.26 25.53
N VAL A 308 -27.25 -37.11 25.18
CA VAL A 308 -27.77 -37.39 23.84
C VAL A 308 -28.31 -36.10 23.24
N GLU A 309 -27.55 -35.52 22.31
CA GLU A 309 -27.84 -34.23 21.71
C GLU A 309 -28.13 -34.38 20.21
N SER A 310 -28.93 -33.46 19.67
CA SER A 310 -29.28 -33.41 18.25
C SER A 310 -28.46 -32.32 17.56
N CYS A 311 -27.36 -32.69 16.91
CA CYS A 311 -26.42 -31.74 16.32
C CYS A 311 -26.52 -31.72 14.77
N PRO A 312 -26.21 -30.60 14.12
CA PRO A 312 -26.03 -30.56 12.66
C PRO A 312 -24.99 -31.58 12.20
N SER A 313 -25.22 -32.16 11.01
CA SER A 313 -24.40 -33.24 10.45
C SER A 313 -22.90 -32.95 10.51
N LEU A 314 -22.45 -31.74 10.17
CA LEU A 314 -21.04 -31.35 10.21
C LEU A 314 -20.43 -31.47 11.63
N ILE A 315 -21.15 -31.02 12.65
CA ILE A 315 -20.70 -31.08 14.05
C ILE A 315 -20.72 -32.54 14.53
N ALA A 316 -21.78 -33.29 14.19
CA ALA A 316 -21.91 -34.70 14.54
C ALA A 316 -20.80 -35.56 13.92
N GLU A 317 -20.52 -35.39 12.63
CA GLU A 317 -19.44 -36.10 11.93
C GLU A 317 -18.07 -35.77 12.52
N THR A 318 -17.83 -34.50 12.85
CA THR A 318 -16.56 -34.07 13.47
C THR A 318 -16.37 -34.72 14.85
N LEU A 319 -17.41 -34.75 15.69
CA LEU A 319 -17.36 -35.36 17.02
C LEU A 319 -17.24 -36.89 16.97
N ILE A 320 -17.86 -37.54 15.98
CA ILE A 320 -17.73 -38.98 15.74
C ILE A 320 -16.31 -39.30 15.24
N ALA A 321 -15.78 -38.53 14.28
CA ALA A 321 -14.44 -38.71 13.74
C ALA A 321 -13.35 -38.48 14.79
N ALA A 322 -13.56 -37.52 15.71
CA ALA A 322 -12.69 -37.29 16.86
C ALA A 322 -12.78 -38.38 17.94
N GLY A 323 -13.71 -39.34 17.81
CA GLY A 323 -13.95 -40.40 18.79
C GLY A 323 -14.53 -39.89 20.11
N LEU A 324 -15.20 -38.73 20.08
CA LEU A 324 -15.81 -38.07 21.23
C LEU A 324 -17.32 -38.38 21.34
N ALA A 325 -17.95 -38.80 20.25
CA ALA A 325 -19.36 -39.16 20.21
C ALA A 325 -19.62 -40.36 19.29
N VAL A 326 -20.81 -40.98 19.41
CA VAL A 326 -21.29 -42.07 18.54
C VAL A 326 -22.71 -41.77 18.08
N ALA A 327 -23.04 -42.15 16.84
CA ALA A 327 -24.40 -42.02 16.32
C ALA A 327 -25.40 -42.81 17.19
N ALA A 328 -26.42 -42.12 17.67
CA ALA A 328 -27.51 -42.70 18.44
C ALA A 328 -28.72 -42.92 17.51
N PRO A 329 -29.48 -44.01 17.69
CA PRO A 329 -30.73 -44.20 16.95
C PRO A 329 -31.74 -43.09 17.28
N LEU A 330 -32.59 -42.75 16.31
CA LEU A 330 -33.68 -41.76 16.43
C LEU A 330 -34.63 -42.14 17.57
#